data_AF-A0A9W8ISW1-F1
#
_entry.id   AF-A0A9W8ISW1-F1
#
_cell.length_a   1.000
_cell.length_b   1.000
_cell.length_c   1.000
_cell.angle_alpha   90.00
_cell.angle_beta   90.00
_cell.angle_gamma   90.00
#
_symmetry.space_group_name_H-M   'P 1'
#
loop_
_entity.id
_entity.type
_entity.pdbx_description
1 polymer ?
#
loop_
_entity_poly.entity_id
_entity_poly.type
_entity_poly.pdbx_seq_one_letter_code
_entity_poly.pdbx_strand_id
1 'polypeptide(L)'
;MGGAYESESARREAFIQALVVFPPDFWTTEHPILANTQTGIFVELKNEPSSADSDPYMQNVGNYRIHIRQVKDKADIGCHGYARFLAAGAPMFLVCVVGPWLSICGGFYDGSKVHVEPLADPVFMLIDHTGRRERRLAVLLTALKQGVDDLLADQFWDPPKFPPSTPRLYQTWTPFSSTAEGELCFQQPLTPGEGADQLSVIIKMVKTHYGTEVHQFLAERKLAPKLYGISYLEGAPSAYIMEHLPSHWVQLNTVFLKDYFHRQAPDVYSALKNIAAILQQQGYVHGDLRSNNVMIDNDLLEQGAVSLKIVDFDWSGEGGKVTYPVTRNSEVKWPGIPGGPIRLGDDLLLLEQWWTDFSTLSNLPSDLPSGLPFDLPSDLPSDWQAFLPSA
;
A
#
# COMPACT_ATOMS: atom_id res chain seq x y z
N MET A 1 30.79 -35.32 33.91
CA MET A 1 29.98 -34.36 34.71
C MET A 1 28.94 -33.79 33.78
N GLY A 2 27.71 -34.32 33.87
CA GLY A 2 26.59 -33.90 33.04
C GLY A 2 26.01 -32.58 33.55
N GLY A 3 26.00 -31.58 32.68
CA GLY A 3 25.12 -30.43 32.80
C GLY A 3 23.84 -30.74 32.01
N ALA A 4 22.70 -30.60 32.66
CA ALA A 4 21.38 -30.96 32.15
C ALA A 4 21.11 -30.32 30.77
N TYR A 5 20.91 -31.17 29.75
CA TYR A 5 20.08 -30.78 28.62
C TYR A 5 18.66 -30.62 29.17
N GLU A 6 18.22 -29.38 29.37
CA GLU A 6 16.80 -29.08 29.57
C GLU A 6 15.99 -29.76 28.46
N SER A 7 14.92 -30.47 28.84
CA SER A 7 14.07 -31.19 27.89
C SER A 7 13.45 -30.22 26.88
N GLU A 8 13.10 -30.74 25.69
CA GLU A 8 12.40 -29.99 24.65
C GLU A 8 11.17 -29.24 25.19
N SER A 9 10.45 -29.87 26.13
CA SER A 9 9.33 -29.27 26.84
C SER A 9 9.73 -28.08 27.72
N ALA A 10 10.88 -28.13 28.40
CA ALA A 10 11.35 -27.07 29.27
C ALA A 10 11.81 -25.82 28.49
N ARG A 11 12.49 -26.01 27.35
CA ARG A 11 12.85 -24.89 26.45
C ARG A 11 11.63 -24.28 25.78
N ARG A 12 10.65 -25.12 25.43
CA ARG A 12 9.34 -24.71 24.90
C ARG A 12 8.55 -23.90 25.93
N GLU A 13 8.45 -24.37 27.16
CA GLU A 13 7.83 -23.62 28.27
C GLU A 13 8.57 -22.31 28.56
N ALA A 14 9.91 -22.32 28.59
CA ALA A 14 10.68 -21.10 28.83
C ALA A 14 10.52 -20.06 27.71
N PHE A 15 10.39 -20.48 26.44
CA PHE A 15 10.11 -19.56 25.33
C PHE A 15 8.67 -19.04 25.35
N ILE A 16 7.69 -19.89 25.69
CA ILE A 16 6.30 -19.50 25.91
C ILE A 16 6.18 -18.53 27.11
N GLN A 17 6.95 -18.75 28.17
CA GLN A 17 7.10 -17.85 29.31
C GLN A 17 7.96 -16.61 29.00
N ALA A 18 8.79 -16.62 27.96
CA ALA A 18 9.53 -15.43 27.50
C ALA A 18 8.69 -14.56 26.56
N LEU A 19 7.69 -15.15 25.89
CA LEU A 19 6.60 -14.46 25.17
C LEU A 19 5.59 -13.76 26.13
N VAL A 20 5.91 -13.64 27.43
CA VAL A 20 5.04 -13.05 28.47
C VAL A 20 4.70 -11.60 28.15
N VAL A 21 3.57 -11.46 27.47
CA VAL A 21 2.49 -10.57 27.87
C VAL A 21 1.15 -11.33 28.06
N PHE A 22 1.21 -12.64 28.24
CA PHE A 22 0.04 -13.50 28.43
C PHE A 22 0.20 -14.44 29.64
N PRO A 23 -0.86 -14.68 30.44
CA PRO A 23 -0.82 -15.56 31.60
C PRO A 23 -0.42 -17.01 31.22
N PRO A 24 0.16 -17.79 32.16
CA PRO A 24 0.48 -19.21 31.93
C PRO A 24 -0.71 -20.05 31.48
N ASP A 25 -1.92 -19.69 31.92
CA ASP A 25 -3.18 -20.36 31.61
C ASP A 25 -3.62 -20.19 30.13
N PHE A 26 -2.90 -19.34 29.38
CA PHE A 26 -3.18 -19.01 27.98
C PHE A 26 -2.60 -20.02 26.98
N TRP A 27 -1.63 -20.83 27.41
CA TRP A 27 -0.84 -21.70 26.55
C TRP A 27 -0.94 -23.15 26.98
N THR A 28 -1.94 -23.86 26.48
CA THR A 28 -2.05 -25.30 26.70
C THR A 28 -1.29 -26.05 25.60
N THR A 29 -0.14 -26.61 25.96
CA THR A 29 0.73 -27.47 25.12
C THR A 29 0.26 -28.93 25.07
N GLU A 30 -0.73 -29.29 25.88
CA GLU A 30 -1.44 -30.56 25.85
C GLU A 30 -2.88 -30.33 25.37
N HIS A 31 -3.42 -31.28 24.60
CA HIS A 31 -4.80 -31.28 24.11
C HIS A 31 -5.79 -30.67 25.12
N PRO A 32 -6.36 -29.47 24.88
CA PRO A 32 -7.26 -28.83 25.81
C PRO A 32 -8.67 -29.19 25.39
N ILE A 33 -9.03 -30.43 25.69
CA ILE A 33 -10.41 -30.75 26.01
C ILE A 33 -10.63 -30.15 27.41
N LEU A 34 -11.44 -29.08 27.48
CA LEU A 34 -12.06 -28.52 28.70
C LEU A 34 -11.26 -27.45 29.48
N ALA A 35 -11.48 -26.17 29.13
CA ALA A 35 -11.92 -25.14 30.08
C ALA A 35 -12.41 -23.92 29.28
N ASN A 36 -13.66 -23.52 29.49
CA ASN A 36 -14.43 -22.35 29.04
C ASN A 36 -13.76 -21.06 28.49
N THR A 37 -12.76 -21.13 27.61
CA THR A 37 -12.24 -19.97 26.89
C THR A 37 -11.96 -20.35 25.45
N GLN A 38 -12.69 -19.73 24.51
CA GLN A 38 -12.27 -19.66 23.12
C GLN A 38 -10.93 -18.92 23.11
N THR A 39 -9.82 -19.67 23.05
CA THR A 39 -8.47 -19.10 23.04
C THR A 39 -8.27 -18.44 21.69
N GLY A 40 -8.04 -17.13 21.64
CA GLY A 40 -7.87 -16.38 20.39
C GLY A 40 -6.58 -16.66 19.61
N ILE A 41 -5.82 -17.70 19.97
CA ILE A 41 -4.49 -17.99 19.42
C ILE A 41 -4.22 -19.50 19.32
N PHE A 42 -3.49 -19.90 18.27
CA PHE A 42 -2.78 -21.17 18.18
C PHE A 42 -1.30 -20.96 17.93
N VAL A 43 -0.45 -21.75 18.58
CA VAL A 43 1.00 -21.67 18.44
C VAL A 43 1.58 -23.00 18.05
N GLU A 44 2.39 -22.97 16.99
CA GLU A 44 3.20 -24.11 16.56
C GLU A 44 4.68 -23.72 16.63
N LEU A 45 5.47 -24.53 17.33
CA LEU A 45 6.89 -24.26 17.64
C LEU A 45 7.75 -25.40 17.11
N LYS A 46 8.80 -25.08 16.36
CA LYS A 46 9.80 -26.04 15.86
C LYS A 46 11.21 -25.47 16.03
N ASN A 47 12.17 -26.33 16.32
CA ASN A 47 13.55 -25.91 16.58
C ASN A 47 14.26 -25.45 15.29
N GLU A 48 14.08 -26.18 14.20
CA GLU A 48 14.71 -25.87 12.91
C GLU A 48 13.76 -26.21 11.75
N PRO A 49 13.93 -25.60 10.56
CA PRO A 49 13.22 -26.05 9.37
C PRO A 49 13.49 -27.55 9.16
N SER A 50 12.45 -28.33 8.84
CA SER A 50 12.51 -29.79 8.63
C SER A 50 12.88 -30.67 9.84
N SER A 51 12.98 -30.11 11.06
CA SER A 51 13.29 -30.91 12.26
C SER A 51 12.13 -31.79 12.76
N ALA A 52 10.97 -31.76 12.09
CA ALA A 52 9.76 -32.49 12.46
C ALA A 52 9.01 -32.94 11.20
N ASP A 53 8.07 -33.87 11.36
CA ASP A 53 7.33 -34.52 10.27
C ASP A 53 6.39 -33.59 9.47
N SER A 54 6.31 -32.31 9.83
CA SER A 54 5.44 -31.34 9.16
C SER A 54 6.01 -29.92 9.24
N ASP A 55 5.61 -29.08 8.29
CA ASP A 55 5.81 -27.64 8.32
C ASP A 55 4.88 -27.00 9.38
N PRO A 56 5.36 -26.04 10.19
CA PRO A 56 4.58 -25.52 11.32
C PRO A 56 3.38 -24.68 10.86
N TYR A 57 3.49 -24.01 9.72
CA TYR A 57 2.34 -23.30 9.16
C TYR A 57 1.25 -24.30 8.76
N MET A 58 1.60 -25.35 8.02
CA MET A 58 0.65 -26.38 7.59
C MET A 58 0.02 -27.11 8.78
N GLN A 59 0.81 -27.39 9.82
CA GLN A 59 0.31 -28.02 11.04
C GLN A 59 -0.64 -27.09 11.81
N ASN A 60 -0.29 -25.81 11.95
CA ASN A 60 -1.14 -24.83 12.63
C ASN A 60 -2.47 -24.59 11.88
N VAL A 61 -2.43 -24.51 10.54
CA VAL A 61 -3.63 -24.49 9.67
C VAL A 61 -4.47 -25.75 9.90
N GLY A 62 -3.84 -26.93 9.96
CA GLY A 62 -4.50 -28.20 10.24
C GLY A 62 -5.21 -28.19 11.60
N ASN A 63 -4.54 -27.73 12.65
CA ASN A 63 -5.09 -27.61 14.00
C ASN A 63 -6.30 -26.66 14.02
N TYR A 64 -6.21 -25.52 13.34
CA TYR A 64 -7.33 -24.59 13.22
C TYR A 64 -8.52 -25.22 12.49
N ARG A 65 -8.30 -25.95 11.39
CA ARG A 65 -9.37 -26.67 10.68
C ARG A 65 -10.04 -27.73 11.55
N ILE A 66 -9.28 -28.46 12.36
CA ILE A 66 -9.82 -29.45 13.30
C ILE A 66 -10.66 -28.75 14.37
N HIS A 67 -10.17 -27.64 14.92
CA HIS A 67 -10.89 -26.84 15.90
C HIS A 67 -12.24 -26.35 15.36
N ILE A 68 -12.28 -25.80 14.15
CA ILE A 68 -13.54 -25.35 13.52
C ILE A 68 -14.56 -26.49 13.38
N ARG A 69 -14.12 -27.70 13.03
CA ARG A 69 -15.02 -28.88 13.00
C ARG A 69 -15.59 -29.19 14.38
N GLN A 70 -14.75 -29.21 15.41
CA GLN A 70 -15.20 -29.48 16.78
C GLN A 70 -16.16 -28.40 17.32
N VAL A 71 -15.90 -27.12 16.99
CA VAL A 71 -16.78 -26.00 17.31
C VAL A 71 -18.13 -26.17 16.60
N LYS A 72 -18.13 -26.60 15.33
CA LYS A 72 -19.34 -26.87 14.56
C LYS A 72 -20.17 -28.00 15.17
N ASP A 73 -19.54 -29.13 15.50
CA ASP A 73 -20.24 -30.25 16.14
C ASP A 73 -20.92 -29.82 17.47
N LYS A 74 -20.27 -28.91 18.23
CA LYS A 74 -20.83 -28.33 19.45
C LYS A 74 -21.93 -27.30 19.19
N ALA A 75 -21.83 -26.52 18.12
CA ALA A 75 -22.87 -25.57 17.72
C ALA A 75 -24.15 -26.31 17.30
N ASP A 76 -24.01 -27.42 16.56
CA ASP A 76 -25.12 -28.22 16.04
C ASP A 76 -25.94 -28.90 17.16
N ILE A 77 -25.34 -29.17 18.32
CA ILE A 77 -26.03 -29.68 19.52
C ILE A 77 -26.63 -28.57 20.41
N GLY A 78 -26.67 -27.33 19.93
CA GLY A 78 -27.40 -26.22 20.57
C GLY A 78 -26.58 -25.32 21.51
N CYS A 79 -25.25 -25.43 21.53
CA CYS A 79 -24.42 -24.55 22.34
C CYS A 79 -24.25 -23.17 21.69
N HIS A 80 -25.07 -22.20 22.12
CA HIS A 80 -25.22 -20.88 21.51
C HIS A 80 -23.91 -20.07 21.40
N GLY A 81 -22.97 -20.21 22.34
CA GLY A 81 -21.67 -19.53 22.28
C GLY A 81 -20.78 -19.99 21.11
N TYR A 82 -20.83 -21.26 20.74
CA TYR A 82 -20.06 -21.80 19.61
C TYR A 82 -20.69 -21.39 18.27
N ALA A 83 -22.02 -21.36 18.19
CA ALA A 83 -22.73 -20.87 17.01
C ALA A 83 -22.43 -19.39 16.74
N ARG A 84 -22.39 -18.56 17.79
CA ARG A 84 -22.00 -17.14 17.68
C ARG A 84 -20.55 -16.96 17.23
N PHE A 85 -19.63 -17.74 17.79
CA PHE A 85 -18.22 -17.71 17.37
C PHE A 85 -18.04 -18.08 15.89
N LEU A 86 -18.74 -19.11 15.40
CA LEU A 86 -18.74 -19.45 13.97
C LEU A 86 -19.36 -18.35 13.11
N ALA A 87 -20.45 -17.73 13.57
CA ALA A 87 -21.09 -16.64 12.85
C ALA A 87 -20.20 -15.38 12.76
N ALA A 88 -19.33 -15.16 13.76
CA ALA A 88 -18.29 -14.13 13.73
C ALA A 88 -17.10 -14.49 12.82
N GLY A 89 -17.14 -15.65 12.20
CA GLY A 89 -16.09 -16.18 11.34
C GLY A 89 -14.92 -16.81 12.10
N ALA A 90 -15.14 -17.17 13.37
CA ALA A 90 -14.19 -17.83 14.24
C ALA A 90 -12.76 -17.25 14.19
N PRO A 91 -12.58 -15.91 14.26
CA PRO A 91 -11.28 -15.27 14.10
C PRO A 91 -10.25 -15.78 15.11
N MET A 92 -9.04 -16.09 14.64
CA MET A 92 -7.95 -16.67 15.43
C MET A 92 -6.59 -16.17 14.96
N PHE A 93 -5.65 -15.94 15.88
CA PHE A 93 -4.24 -15.77 15.52
C PHE A 93 -3.53 -17.11 15.44
N LEU A 94 -2.73 -17.34 14.40
CA LEU A 94 -1.91 -18.54 14.23
C LEU A 94 -0.44 -18.11 14.23
N VAL A 95 0.27 -18.41 15.31
CA VAL A 95 1.68 -18.08 15.50
C VAL A 95 2.54 -19.28 15.19
N CYS A 96 3.52 -19.11 14.31
CA CYS A 96 4.45 -20.16 13.93
C CYS A 96 5.87 -19.71 14.27
N VAL A 97 6.62 -20.55 14.99
CA VAL A 97 8.04 -20.29 15.31
C VAL A 97 8.90 -21.42 14.80
N VAL A 98 9.94 -21.08 14.04
CA VAL A 98 10.94 -22.02 13.53
C VAL A 98 12.33 -21.51 13.82
N GLY A 99 12.96 -22.05 14.85
CA GLY A 99 14.22 -21.54 15.37
C GLY A 99 14.12 -20.04 15.64
N PRO A 100 14.93 -19.19 14.96
CA PRO A 100 14.87 -17.74 15.13
C PRO A 100 13.76 -17.05 14.32
N TRP A 101 12.93 -17.77 13.56
CA TRP A 101 11.88 -17.16 12.73
C TRP A 101 10.53 -17.16 13.45
N LEU A 102 9.83 -16.04 13.41
CA LEU A 102 8.46 -15.87 13.90
C LEU A 102 7.55 -15.42 12.74
N SER A 103 6.44 -16.12 12.54
CA SER A 103 5.37 -15.75 11.61
C SER A 103 4.04 -15.67 12.35
N ILE A 104 3.19 -14.72 11.95
CA ILE A 104 1.85 -14.51 12.52
C ILE A 104 0.86 -14.48 11.38
N CYS A 105 -0.12 -15.37 11.44
CA CYS A 105 -1.21 -15.49 10.50
C CYS A 105 -2.55 -15.22 11.19
N GLY A 106 -3.55 -14.83 10.41
CA GLY A 106 -4.94 -14.70 10.82
C GLY A 106 -5.74 -15.83 10.21
N GLY A 107 -6.46 -16.56 11.06
CA GLY A 107 -7.43 -17.58 10.67
C GLY A 107 -8.84 -16.99 10.64
N PHE A 108 -9.60 -17.33 9.60
CA PHE A 108 -10.99 -16.92 9.43
C PHE A 108 -11.81 -18.05 8.79
N TYR A 109 -13.04 -18.24 9.24
CA TYR A 109 -14.00 -19.19 8.70
C TYR A 109 -15.16 -18.46 8.04
N ASP A 110 -15.38 -18.67 6.75
CA ASP A 110 -16.41 -17.93 5.99
C ASP A 110 -17.82 -18.57 6.05
N GLY A 111 -18.01 -19.60 6.90
CA GLY A 111 -19.21 -20.43 6.93
C GLY A 111 -19.13 -21.69 6.06
N SER A 112 -18.09 -21.82 5.23
CA SER A 112 -17.87 -22.98 4.35
C SER A 112 -16.43 -23.51 4.46
N LYS A 113 -15.44 -22.63 4.33
CA LYS A 113 -14.01 -22.94 4.30
C LYS A 113 -13.25 -22.11 5.34
N VAL A 114 -12.13 -22.69 5.75
CA VAL A 114 -11.12 -22.03 6.58
C VAL A 114 -10.11 -21.35 5.67
N HIS A 115 -9.85 -20.08 5.96
CA HIS A 115 -8.84 -19.23 5.35
C HIS A 115 -7.78 -18.91 6.40
N VAL A 116 -6.52 -18.96 6.00
CA VAL A 116 -5.39 -18.56 6.84
C VAL A 116 -4.45 -17.75 5.97
N GLU A 117 -4.16 -16.53 6.39
CA GLU A 117 -3.29 -15.61 5.66
C GLU A 117 -2.26 -14.98 6.60
N PRO A 118 -1.01 -14.77 6.16
CA PRO A 118 -0.04 -13.98 6.92
C PRO A 118 -0.56 -12.56 7.18
N LEU A 119 -0.47 -12.09 8.43
CA LEU A 119 -0.85 -10.72 8.80
C LEU A 119 0.34 -9.74 8.73
N ALA A 120 1.55 -10.28 8.70
CA ALA A 120 2.79 -9.54 8.56
C ALA A 120 3.86 -10.45 7.93
N ASP A 121 4.92 -9.87 7.37
CA ASP A 121 6.06 -10.69 6.94
C ASP A 121 6.71 -11.36 8.16
N PRO A 122 7.25 -12.59 7.99
CA PRO A 122 8.01 -13.26 9.04
C PRO A 122 9.18 -12.40 9.55
N VAL A 123 9.40 -12.41 10.86
CA VAL A 123 10.48 -11.69 11.51
C VAL A 123 11.55 -12.63 12.04
N PHE A 124 12.80 -12.19 11.94
CA PHE A 124 13.96 -12.89 12.46
C PHE A 124 14.30 -12.34 13.84
N MET A 125 14.22 -13.18 14.87
CA MET A 125 14.30 -12.83 16.29
C MET A 125 15.74 -12.64 16.80
N LEU A 126 16.76 -12.80 15.95
CA LEU A 126 18.14 -12.51 16.35
C LEU A 126 18.40 -11.00 16.36
N ILE A 127 19.10 -10.56 17.40
CA ILE A 127 19.55 -9.20 17.63
C ILE A 127 20.39 -8.70 16.44
N ASP A 128 20.28 -7.40 16.16
CA ASP A 128 21.15 -6.72 15.22
C ASP A 128 21.81 -5.49 15.83
N HIS A 129 22.92 -5.06 15.24
CA HIS A 129 23.68 -3.91 15.75
C HIS A 129 22.97 -2.57 15.53
N THR A 130 21.85 -2.56 14.81
CA THR A 130 21.08 -1.36 14.46
C THR A 130 19.83 -1.18 15.32
N GLY A 131 19.43 -2.19 16.11
CA GLY A 131 18.19 -2.21 16.90
C GLY A 131 16.91 -2.35 16.05
N ARG A 132 17.03 -2.53 14.72
CA ARG A 132 15.87 -2.51 13.82
C ARG A 132 15.04 -3.78 13.92
N ARG A 133 15.69 -4.95 13.99
CA ARG A 133 15.01 -6.24 14.13
C ARG A 133 14.23 -6.34 15.43
N GLU A 134 14.81 -5.87 16.53
CA GLU A 134 14.24 -5.83 17.86
C GLU A 134 13.03 -4.91 17.91
N ARG A 135 13.14 -3.71 17.32
CA ARG A 135 12.02 -2.78 17.22
C ARG A 135 10.88 -3.37 16.40
N ARG A 136 11.17 -4.01 15.27
CA ARG A 136 10.16 -4.67 14.43
C ARG A 136 9.48 -5.81 15.17
N LEU A 137 10.25 -6.64 15.88
CA LEU A 137 9.73 -7.72 16.72
C LEU A 137 8.84 -7.17 17.84
N ALA A 138 9.27 -6.13 18.56
CA ALA A 138 8.50 -5.52 19.64
C ALA A 138 7.18 -4.94 19.16
N VAL A 139 7.17 -4.23 18.03
CA VAL A 139 5.93 -3.71 17.42
C VAL A 139 5.00 -4.85 17.03
N LEU A 140 5.53 -5.90 16.41
CA LEU A 140 4.74 -7.04 15.97
C LEU A 140 4.11 -7.79 17.17
N LEU A 141 4.87 -8.06 18.22
CA LEU A 141 4.38 -8.72 19.43
C LEU A 141 3.37 -7.85 20.20
N THR A 142 3.58 -6.53 20.23
CA THR A 142 2.63 -5.59 20.84
C THR A 142 1.31 -5.57 20.07
N ALA A 143 1.37 -5.55 18.74
CA ALA A 143 0.19 -5.60 17.88
C ALA A 143 -0.55 -6.94 18.01
N LEU A 144 0.18 -8.07 18.05
CA LEU A 144 -0.40 -9.38 18.32
C LEU A 144 -1.13 -9.38 19.66
N LYS A 145 -0.49 -8.83 20.70
CA LYS A 145 -1.12 -8.73 22.02
C LYS A 145 -2.42 -7.95 21.97
N GLN A 146 -2.38 -6.74 21.43
CA GLN A 146 -3.57 -5.90 21.34
C GLN A 146 -4.67 -6.62 20.55
N GLY A 147 -4.34 -7.23 19.40
CA GLY A 147 -5.32 -7.96 18.60
C GLY A 147 -5.93 -9.15 19.32
N VAL A 148 -5.15 -9.89 20.11
CA VAL A 148 -5.66 -10.99 20.95
C VAL A 148 -6.55 -10.45 22.08
N ASP A 149 -6.13 -9.39 22.76
CA ASP A 149 -6.91 -8.75 23.82
C ASP A 149 -8.25 -8.23 23.27
N ASP A 150 -8.23 -7.60 22.09
CA ASP A 150 -9.43 -7.15 21.37
C ASP A 150 -10.34 -8.33 21.03
N LEU A 151 -9.79 -9.42 20.49
CA LEU A 151 -10.53 -10.63 20.14
C LEU A 151 -11.23 -11.29 21.34
N LEU A 152 -10.59 -11.24 22.51
CA LEU A 152 -11.13 -11.79 23.75
C LEU A 152 -12.12 -10.85 24.43
N ALA A 153 -11.91 -9.54 24.34
CA ALA A 153 -12.85 -8.53 24.82
C ALA A 153 -14.12 -8.50 23.96
N ASP A 154 -14.00 -8.77 22.66
CA ASP A 154 -15.06 -8.62 21.66
C ASP A 154 -15.92 -9.89 21.47
N GLN A 155 -16.00 -10.77 22.48
CA GLN A 155 -16.78 -12.02 22.41
C GLN A 155 -18.31 -11.85 22.24
N PHE A 156 -18.83 -10.63 22.04
CA PHE A 156 -20.27 -10.36 22.02
C PHE A 156 -20.78 -9.32 21.01
N TRP A 157 -19.98 -8.82 20.07
CA TRP A 157 -20.55 -8.02 18.98
C TRP A 157 -21.35 -8.91 18.02
N ASP A 158 -22.53 -8.45 17.57
CA ASP A 158 -23.17 -9.03 16.39
C ASP A 158 -22.37 -8.58 15.18
N PRO A 159 -21.54 -9.44 14.57
CA PRO A 159 -20.73 -9.03 13.44
C PRO A 159 -21.67 -8.44 12.39
N PRO A 160 -21.31 -7.33 11.74
CA PRO A 160 -22.10 -6.89 10.61
C PRO A 160 -22.12 -8.06 9.62
N LYS A 161 -23.33 -8.55 9.32
CA LYS A 161 -23.52 -9.69 8.41
C LYS A 161 -23.22 -9.21 7.00
N PHE A 162 -21.96 -9.28 6.62
CA PHE A 162 -21.57 -9.12 5.22
C PHE A 162 -21.73 -10.48 4.53
N PRO A 163 -22.38 -10.54 3.36
CA PRO A 163 -22.30 -11.72 2.51
C PRO A 163 -20.83 -12.14 2.31
N PRO A 164 -20.51 -13.45 2.25
CA PRO A 164 -19.16 -13.90 1.91
C PRO A 164 -18.66 -13.22 0.64
N SER A 165 -17.38 -12.82 0.61
CA SER A 165 -16.77 -12.10 -0.50
C SER A 165 -17.34 -10.70 -0.79
N THR A 166 -18.02 -10.06 0.17
CA THR A 166 -18.38 -8.65 0.04
C THR A 166 -17.10 -7.81 0.07
N PRO A 167 -16.72 -7.16 -1.05
CA PRO A 167 -15.60 -6.24 -1.01
C PRO A 167 -15.93 -5.13 -0.03
N ARG A 168 -14.94 -4.62 0.70
CA ARG A 168 -15.08 -3.36 1.44
C ARG A 168 -15.25 -2.22 0.42
N LEU A 169 -16.47 -2.07 -0.09
CA LEU A 169 -16.84 -1.10 -1.12
C LEU A 169 -17.07 0.26 -0.45
N TYR A 170 -16.41 1.30 -0.94
CA TYR A 170 -16.73 2.68 -0.59
C TYR A 170 -18.08 3.01 -1.23
N GLN A 171 -19.17 2.88 -0.47
CA GLN A 171 -20.53 3.09 -0.98
C GLN A 171 -20.96 4.56 -0.95
N THR A 172 -20.32 5.36 -0.10
CA THR A 172 -20.62 6.79 0.06
C THR A 172 -19.34 7.61 -0.03
N TRP A 173 -19.47 8.90 -0.31
CA TRP A 173 -18.38 9.86 -0.27
C TRP A 173 -18.88 11.22 0.25
N THR A 174 -17.99 12.00 0.85
CA THR A 174 -18.28 13.35 1.32
C THR A 174 -17.64 14.37 0.38
N PRO A 175 -18.43 15.20 -0.33
CA PRO A 175 -17.88 16.28 -1.15
C PRO A 175 -17.18 17.32 -0.29
N PHE A 176 -16.08 17.91 -0.78
CA PHE A 176 -15.44 19.03 -0.08
C PHE A 176 -16.30 20.31 -0.09
N SER A 177 -17.24 20.41 -1.03
CA SER A 177 -18.14 21.57 -1.21
C SER A 177 -19.45 21.47 -0.44
N SER A 178 -19.75 20.33 0.20
CA SER A 178 -21.06 20.06 0.82
C SER A 178 -20.93 19.11 1.99
N THR A 179 -21.80 19.24 2.98
CA THR A 179 -21.90 18.28 4.09
C THR A 179 -22.83 17.10 3.79
N ALA A 180 -23.54 17.12 2.64
CA ALA A 180 -24.40 16.02 2.23
C ALA A 180 -23.57 14.92 1.56
N GLU A 181 -23.72 13.68 2.04
CA GLU A 181 -23.07 12.51 1.44
C GLU A 181 -23.61 12.26 0.03
N GLY A 182 -22.70 11.91 -0.88
CA GLY A 182 -23.03 11.36 -2.19
C GLY A 182 -22.89 9.83 -2.19
N GLU A 183 -23.62 9.17 -3.09
CA GLU A 183 -23.47 7.74 -3.33
C GLU A 183 -22.36 7.46 -4.36
N LEU A 184 -21.53 6.46 -4.10
CA LEU A 184 -20.59 5.90 -5.07
C LEU A 184 -21.19 4.62 -5.65
N CYS A 185 -21.55 4.67 -6.93
CA CYS A 185 -21.96 3.50 -7.68
C CYS A 185 -20.78 2.96 -8.47
N PHE A 186 -20.25 1.81 -8.05
CA PHE A 186 -19.30 1.05 -8.88
C PHE A 186 -20.06 0.50 -10.07
N GLN A 187 -19.82 1.07 -11.24
CA GLN A 187 -20.20 0.41 -12.49
C GLN A 187 -19.43 -0.91 -12.51
N GLN A 188 -20.17 -2.00 -12.68
CA GLN A 188 -19.72 -3.40 -12.73
C GLN A 188 -18.42 -3.61 -13.56
N PRO A 189 -17.77 -4.80 -13.50
CA PRO A 189 -16.62 -5.08 -14.35
C PRO A 189 -16.97 -4.83 -15.82
N LEU A 190 -16.43 -3.75 -16.40
CA LEU A 190 -16.43 -3.38 -17.82
C LEU A 190 -17.65 -3.87 -18.64
N THR A 191 -18.85 -3.43 -18.32
CA THR A 191 -19.93 -3.35 -19.31
C THR A 191 -20.63 -1.99 -19.25
N PRO A 192 -20.86 -1.32 -20.40
CA PRO A 192 -21.47 0.01 -20.40
C PRO A 192 -22.96 -0.11 -20.04
N GLY A 193 -23.35 0.50 -18.93
CA GLY A 193 -24.75 0.79 -18.64
C GLY A 193 -25.07 2.22 -19.06
N GLU A 194 -26.04 2.39 -19.96
CA GLU A 194 -26.57 3.70 -20.35
C GLU A 194 -27.58 4.19 -19.29
N GLY A 195 -27.30 5.32 -18.63
CA GLY A 195 -28.28 5.95 -17.73
C GLY A 195 -27.81 7.19 -16.96
N ALA A 196 -28.37 8.34 -17.34
CA ALA A 196 -28.36 9.69 -16.71
C ALA A 196 -27.01 10.39 -16.51
N ASP A 197 -27.01 11.72 -16.37
CA ASP A 197 -25.84 12.62 -16.22
C ASP A 197 -24.85 12.15 -15.14
N GLN A 198 -24.01 11.18 -15.50
CA GLN A 198 -23.03 10.57 -14.62
C GLN A 198 -21.74 11.35 -14.72
N LEU A 199 -21.33 11.92 -13.59
CA LEU A 199 -20.00 12.45 -13.44
C LEU A 199 -19.00 11.28 -13.47
N SER A 200 -18.24 11.16 -14.55
CA SER A 200 -17.12 10.22 -14.59
C SER A 200 -16.01 10.71 -13.64
N VAL A 201 -15.58 9.83 -12.74
CA VAL A 201 -14.59 10.14 -11.70
C VAL A 201 -13.48 9.10 -11.67
N ILE A 202 -12.31 9.51 -11.19
CA ILE A 202 -11.23 8.62 -10.79
C ILE A 202 -11.22 8.54 -9.27
N ILE A 203 -11.03 7.34 -8.72
CA ILE A 203 -10.88 7.10 -7.29
C ILE A 203 -9.44 6.67 -7.01
N LYS A 204 -8.72 7.46 -6.21
CA LYS A 204 -7.37 7.11 -5.73
C LYS A 204 -7.43 6.57 -4.31
N MET A 205 -6.88 5.39 -4.10
CA MET A 205 -6.78 4.75 -2.78
C MET A 205 -5.47 5.13 -2.08
N VAL A 206 -5.55 5.79 -0.93
CA VAL A 206 -4.40 6.34 -0.21
C VAL A 206 -4.38 5.84 1.23
N LYS A 207 -3.28 5.20 1.64
CA LYS A 207 -3.16 4.56 2.97
C LYS A 207 -2.84 5.51 4.11
N THR A 208 -2.08 6.57 3.84
CA THR A 208 -1.44 7.38 4.89
C THR A 208 -1.77 8.86 4.74
N HIS A 209 -1.06 9.54 3.83
CA HIS A 209 -1.15 10.99 3.64
C HIS A 209 -1.46 11.30 2.18
N TYR A 210 -2.25 12.34 1.96
CA TYR A 210 -2.53 12.92 0.66
C TYR A 210 -2.53 14.44 0.78
N GLY A 211 -1.84 15.13 -0.11
CA GLY A 211 -1.78 16.60 -0.13
C GLY A 211 -3.06 17.25 -0.64
N THR A 212 -4.16 17.07 0.10
CA THR A 212 -5.51 17.58 -0.23
C THR A 212 -5.50 19.08 -0.47
N GLU A 213 -4.84 19.84 0.40
CA GLU A 213 -4.76 21.30 0.34
C GLU A 213 -4.01 21.77 -0.91
N VAL A 214 -2.91 21.08 -1.26
CA VAL A 214 -2.12 21.40 -2.45
C VAL A 214 -2.87 21.05 -3.73
N HIS A 215 -3.56 19.91 -3.75
CA HIS A 215 -4.41 19.50 -4.87
C HIS A 215 -5.53 20.51 -5.10
N GLN A 216 -6.31 20.86 -4.06
CA GLN A 216 -7.38 21.84 -4.17
C GLN A 216 -6.87 23.20 -4.63
N PHE A 217 -5.74 23.66 -4.07
CA PHE A 217 -5.12 24.92 -4.44
C PHE A 217 -4.74 25.01 -5.93
N LEU A 218 -4.19 23.94 -6.52
CA LEU A 218 -3.91 23.88 -7.95
C LEU A 218 -5.20 23.68 -8.78
N ALA A 219 -6.15 22.91 -8.29
CA ALA A 219 -7.43 22.66 -8.96
C ALA A 219 -8.25 23.94 -9.14
N GLU A 220 -8.31 24.80 -8.13
CA GLU A 220 -8.93 26.14 -8.19
C GLU A 220 -8.33 27.01 -9.31
N ARG A 221 -7.05 26.81 -9.61
CA ARG A 221 -6.32 27.50 -10.68
C ARG A 221 -6.37 26.77 -12.02
N LYS A 222 -7.15 25.67 -12.11
CA LYS A 222 -7.22 24.77 -13.27
C LYS A 222 -5.89 24.10 -13.63
N LEU A 223 -4.95 24.05 -12.68
CA LEU A 223 -3.62 23.44 -12.81
C LEU A 223 -3.57 22.01 -12.27
N ALA A 224 -4.70 21.46 -11.82
CA ALA A 224 -4.88 20.07 -11.43
C ALA A 224 -6.30 19.61 -11.80
N PRO A 225 -6.58 18.29 -11.79
CA PRO A 225 -7.95 17.80 -11.83
C PRO A 225 -8.76 18.35 -10.64
N LYS A 226 -10.08 18.46 -10.77
CA LYS A 226 -10.91 18.80 -9.59
C LYS A 226 -10.87 17.67 -8.57
N LEU A 227 -10.63 18.01 -7.31
CA LEU A 227 -10.80 17.08 -6.20
C LEU A 227 -12.21 17.23 -5.63
N TYR A 228 -13.07 16.24 -5.85
CA TYR A 228 -14.47 16.32 -5.46
C TYR A 228 -14.68 16.05 -3.98
N GLY A 229 -14.01 15.03 -3.42
CA GLY A 229 -14.26 14.62 -2.04
C GLY A 229 -13.44 13.42 -1.59
N ILE A 230 -13.81 12.90 -0.43
CA ILE A 230 -13.17 11.75 0.19
C ILE A 230 -14.20 10.79 0.77
N SER A 231 -13.86 9.50 0.77
CA SER A 231 -14.55 8.45 1.52
C SER A 231 -13.58 7.75 2.46
N TYR A 232 -14.04 7.55 3.70
CA TYR A 232 -13.29 6.87 4.74
C TYR A 232 -13.99 5.56 5.11
N LEU A 233 -13.20 4.51 5.29
CA LEU A 233 -13.67 3.25 5.84
C LEU A 233 -12.66 2.74 6.85
N GLU A 234 -13.11 2.45 8.06
CA GLU A 234 -12.24 1.99 9.13
C GLU A 234 -11.49 0.72 8.73
N GLY A 235 -10.17 0.71 8.96
CA GLY A 235 -9.29 -0.38 8.56
C GLY A 235 -9.01 -0.48 7.06
N ALA A 236 -9.40 0.50 6.25
CA ALA A 236 -9.15 0.54 4.81
C ALA A 236 -8.48 1.86 4.38
N PRO A 237 -7.79 1.91 3.21
CA PRO A 237 -7.22 3.15 2.69
C PRO A 237 -8.31 4.21 2.44
N SER A 238 -8.00 5.49 2.58
CA SER A 238 -8.93 6.56 2.19
C SER A 238 -9.11 6.58 0.67
N ALA A 239 -10.34 6.76 0.20
CA ALA A 239 -10.65 6.90 -1.22
C ALA A 239 -10.85 8.38 -1.56
N TYR A 240 -10.00 8.93 -2.43
CA TYR A 240 -10.12 10.31 -2.93
C TYR A 240 -10.80 10.31 -4.29
N ILE A 241 -11.89 11.06 -4.42
CA ILE A 241 -12.73 11.14 -5.62
C ILE A 241 -12.35 12.40 -6.38
N MET A 242 -11.92 12.26 -7.64
CA MET A 242 -11.43 13.37 -8.45
C MET A 242 -11.88 13.30 -9.91
N GLU A 243 -11.73 14.40 -10.63
CA GLU A 243 -12.05 14.55 -12.04
C GLU A 243 -11.36 13.48 -12.89
N HIS A 244 -12.15 12.73 -13.66
CA HIS A 244 -11.63 11.88 -14.71
C HIS A 244 -11.28 12.75 -15.92
N LEU A 245 -9.99 12.81 -16.26
CA LEU A 245 -9.54 13.50 -17.45
C LEU A 245 -9.85 12.64 -18.71
N PRO A 246 -10.44 13.22 -19.77
CA PRO A 246 -10.69 12.49 -21.01
C PRO A 246 -9.41 11.97 -21.68
N SER A 247 -9.57 11.09 -22.67
CA SER A 247 -8.45 10.37 -23.33
C SER A 247 -7.42 11.24 -24.06
N HIS A 248 -7.75 12.50 -24.40
CA HIS A 248 -6.79 13.44 -24.99
C HIS A 248 -5.80 14.02 -23.96
N TRP A 249 -6.09 13.87 -22.66
CA TRP A 249 -5.13 14.15 -21.60
C TRP A 249 -4.19 12.98 -21.44
N VAL A 250 -2.92 13.19 -21.75
CA VAL A 250 -1.87 12.16 -21.69
C VAL A 250 -0.76 12.61 -20.76
N GLN A 251 0.05 11.67 -20.27
CA GLN A 251 1.22 12.02 -19.47
C GLN A 251 2.26 12.71 -20.36
N LEU A 252 2.92 13.74 -19.83
CA LEU A 252 3.92 14.52 -20.55
C LEU A 252 5.06 13.64 -21.09
N ASN A 253 5.46 12.63 -20.32
CA ASN A 253 6.48 11.64 -20.71
C ASN A 253 6.05 10.70 -21.86
N THR A 254 4.86 10.85 -22.45
CA THR A 254 4.42 10.04 -23.62
C THR A 254 4.41 10.83 -24.93
N VAL A 255 4.50 12.16 -24.88
CA VAL A 255 4.40 13.03 -26.07
C VAL A 255 5.74 13.58 -26.53
N PHE A 256 6.81 13.29 -25.79
CA PHE A 256 8.12 13.90 -25.97
C PHE A 256 8.82 13.57 -27.30
N LEU A 257 8.44 12.46 -27.95
CA LEU A 257 8.94 12.06 -29.28
C LEU A 257 8.10 12.60 -30.44
N LYS A 258 7.04 13.36 -30.16
CA LYS A 258 6.15 13.86 -31.21
C LYS A 258 6.70 15.18 -31.77
N ASP A 259 6.76 15.31 -33.10
CA ASP A 259 7.32 16.50 -33.76
C ASP A 259 6.69 17.83 -33.31
N TYR A 260 5.39 17.82 -33.02
CA TYR A 260 4.69 19.01 -32.53
C TYR A 260 5.06 19.40 -31.10
N PHE A 261 5.55 18.46 -30.28
CA PHE A 261 6.02 18.74 -28.94
C PHE A 261 7.21 19.72 -28.96
N HIS A 262 8.19 19.49 -29.83
CA HIS A 262 9.40 20.31 -29.90
C HIS A 262 9.10 21.79 -30.17
N ARG A 263 8.06 22.08 -30.97
CA ARG A 263 7.62 23.46 -31.22
C ARG A 263 7.08 24.16 -29.98
N GLN A 264 6.47 23.39 -29.07
CA GLN A 264 5.79 23.89 -27.87
C GLN A 264 6.60 23.69 -26.58
N ALA A 265 7.75 23.02 -26.65
CA ALA A 265 8.58 22.74 -25.48
C ALA A 265 8.94 23.98 -24.65
N PRO A 266 9.28 25.15 -25.24
CA PRO A 266 9.53 26.37 -24.45
C PRO A 266 8.31 26.84 -23.64
N ASP A 267 7.10 26.70 -24.20
CA ASP A 267 5.86 27.10 -23.55
C ASP A 267 5.45 26.10 -22.46
N VAL A 268 5.65 24.80 -22.71
CA VAL A 268 5.48 23.74 -21.70
C VAL A 268 6.42 23.98 -20.52
N TYR A 269 7.69 24.25 -20.77
CA TYR A 269 8.67 24.55 -19.72
C TYR A 269 8.27 25.78 -18.91
N SER A 270 7.88 26.86 -19.61
CA SER A 270 7.45 28.10 -18.98
C SER A 270 6.22 27.89 -18.09
N ALA A 271 5.27 27.07 -18.54
CA ALA A 271 4.09 26.69 -17.75
C ALA A 271 4.47 25.88 -16.51
N LEU A 272 5.37 24.90 -16.61
CA LEU A 272 5.85 24.11 -15.47
C LEU A 272 6.63 24.95 -14.46
N LYS A 273 7.49 25.86 -14.93
CA LYS A 273 8.18 26.83 -14.08
C LYS A 273 7.21 27.71 -13.32
N ASN A 274 6.17 28.19 -13.98
CA ASN A 274 5.14 28.98 -13.35
C ASN A 274 4.37 28.19 -12.27
N ILE A 275 4.04 26.92 -12.54
CA ILE A 275 3.41 26.03 -11.54
C ILE A 275 4.32 25.87 -10.31
N ALA A 276 5.60 25.58 -10.50
CA ALA A 276 6.55 25.47 -9.39
C ALA A 276 6.67 26.77 -8.59
N ALA A 277 6.70 27.92 -9.26
CA ALA A 277 6.74 29.23 -8.63
C ALA A 277 5.47 29.53 -7.81
N ILE A 278 4.29 29.19 -8.33
CA ILE A 278 3.00 29.36 -7.64
C ILE A 278 2.94 28.52 -6.36
N LEU A 279 3.39 27.26 -6.42
CA LEU A 279 3.49 26.39 -5.23
C LEU A 279 4.43 27.00 -4.20
N GLN A 280 5.65 27.38 -4.62
CA GLN A 280 6.65 27.96 -3.75
C GLN A 280 6.15 29.26 -3.09
N GLN A 281 5.48 30.14 -3.83
CA GLN A 281 4.92 31.38 -3.31
C GLN A 281 3.87 31.13 -2.23
N GLN A 282 3.07 30.07 -2.38
CA GLN A 282 2.05 29.68 -1.41
C GLN A 282 2.64 28.95 -0.18
N GLY A 283 3.93 28.58 -0.21
CA GLY A 283 4.54 27.76 0.83
C GLY A 283 4.25 26.26 0.66
N TYR A 284 3.83 25.84 -0.53
CA TYR A 284 3.53 24.45 -0.85
C TYR A 284 4.65 23.78 -1.64
N VAL A 285 4.70 22.46 -1.54
CA VAL A 285 5.52 21.57 -2.36
C VAL A 285 4.65 20.46 -2.92
N HIS A 286 4.93 20.05 -4.16
CA HIS A 286 4.40 18.83 -4.75
C HIS A 286 5.19 17.61 -4.27
N GLY A 287 6.52 17.71 -4.30
CA GLY A 287 7.46 16.68 -3.86
C GLY A 287 7.86 15.68 -4.94
N ASP A 288 6.95 15.38 -5.88
CA ASP A 288 7.21 14.50 -7.02
C ASP A 288 6.88 15.16 -8.39
N LEU A 289 7.33 16.40 -8.61
CA LEU A 289 7.04 17.14 -9.85
C LEU A 289 7.88 16.64 -11.06
N ARG A 290 7.57 15.44 -11.52
CA ARG A 290 8.18 14.78 -12.70
C ARG A 290 7.21 14.70 -13.87
N SER A 291 7.74 14.43 -15.06
CA SER A 291 6.96 14.34 -16.31
C SER A 291 5.86 13.26 -16.30
N ASN A 292 5.99 12.20 -15.50
CA ASN A 292 4.93 11.19 -15.32
C ASN A 292 3.75 11.70 -14.48
N ASN A 293 3.95 12.76 -13.70
CA ASN A 293 2.95 13.38 -12.82
C ASN A 293 2.40 14.70 -13.41
N VAL A 294 2.65 14.92 -14.70
CA VAL A 294 2.11 16.04 -15.47
C VAL A 294 1.25 15.48 -16.59
N MET A 295 -0.03 15.85 -16.59
CA MET A 295 -0.96 15.61 -17.68
C MET A 295 -0.96 16.81 -18.63
N ILE A 296 -1.00 16.56 -19.93
CA ILE A 296 -1.05 17.56 -20.99
C ILE A 296 -2.18 17.24 -21.95
N ASP A 297 -2.91 18.28 -22.38
CA ASP A 297 -3.93 18.16 -23.42
C ASP A 297 -3.24 18.01 -24.79
N ASN A 298 -3.24 16.79 -25.32
CA ASN A 298 -2.53 16.47 -26.55
C ASN A 298 -3.15 17.13 -27.79
N ASP A 299 -4.47 17.31 -27.80
CA ASP A 299 -5.19 17.91 -28.93
C ASP A 299 -4.90 19.41 -29.02
N LEU A 300 -4.88 20.10 -27.87
CA LEU A 300 -4.46 21.50 -27.81
C LEU A 300 -2.98 21.67 -28.14
N LEU A 301 -2.13 20.76 -27.65
CA LEU A 301 -0.70 20.81 -27.92
C LEU A 301 -0.40 20.74 -29.42
N GLU A 302 -1.10 19.86 -30.14
CA GLU A 302 -0.98 19.73 -31.59
C GLU A 302 -1.42 21.00 -32.33
N GLN A 303 -2.41 21.71 -31.79
CA GLN A 303 -2.88 23.02 -32.28
C GLN A 303 -1.99 24.20 -31.87
N GLY A 304 -0.94 23.95 -31.08
CA GLY A 304 0.02 24.96 -30.64
C GLY A 304 -0.40 25.73 -29.38
N ALA A 305 -1.22 25.12 -28.52
CA ALA A 305 -1.59 25.65 -27.22
C ALA A 305 -1.21 24.69 -26.09
N VAL A 306 -0.73 25.21 -24.96
CA VAL A 306 -0.31 24.40 -23.81
C VAL A 306 -1.36 24.46 -22.70
N SER A 307 -1.82 23.29 -22.26
CA SER A 307 -2.71 23.14 -21.11
C SER A 307 -2.22 21.96 -20.27
N LEU A 308 -1.89 22.23 -19.00
CA LEU A 308 -1.27 21.26 -18.09
C LEU A 308 -2.12 21.06 -16.84
N LYS A 309 -2.12 19.83 -16.33
CA LYS A 309 -2.66 19.48 -15.02
C LYS A 309 -1.67 18.61 -14.25
N ILE A 310 -1.34 19.00 -13.03
CA ILE A 310 -0.52 18.23 -12.11
C ILE A 310 -1.38 17.16 -11.43
N VAL A 311 -0.83 15.96 -11.30
CA VAL A 311 -1.45 14.81 -10.64
C VAL A 311 -0.48 14.18 -9.64
N ASP A 312 -0.98 13.27 -8.81
CA ASP A 312 -0.20 12.50 -7.83
C ASP A 312 0.36 13.30 -6.63
N PHE A 313 -0.55 13.74 -5.76
CA PHE A 313 -0.25 14.58 -4.59
C PHE A 313 0.14 13.81 -3.31
N ASP A 314 0.61 12.56 -3.40
CA ASP A 314 0.88 11.73 -2.21
C ASP A 314 1.99 12.31 -1.32
N TRP A 315 2.89 13.10 -1.89
CA TRP A 315 4.03 13.69 -1.18
C TRP A 315 3.83 15.18 -0.91
N SER A 316 2.70 15.73 -1.35
CA SER A 316 2.48 17.17 -1.34
C SER A 316 2.03 17.67 0.03
N GLY A 317 2.37 18.92 0.32
CA GLY A 317 1.97 19.60 1.54
C GLY A 317 2.72 20.91 1.73
N GLU A 318 2.79 21.38 2.97
CA GLU A 318 3.58 22.57 3.29
C GLU A 318 5.08 22.27 3.26
N GLY A 319 5.84 23.15 2.61
CA GLY A 319 7.28 23.01 2.48
C GLY A 319 7.98 22.90 3.83
N GLY A 320 8.87 21.92 3.96
CA GLY A 320 9.60 21.62 5.19
C GLY A 320 8.81 20.78 6.21
N LYS A 321 7.49 20.60 6.04
CA LYS A 321 6.65 19.80 6.95
C LYS A 321 6.36 18.40 6.43
N VAL A 322 6.32 18.22 5.11
CA VAL A 322 6.26 16.89 4.47
C VAL A 322 7.65 16.37 4.16
N THR A 323 7.80 15.05 4.09
CA THR A 323 9.09 14.37 3.91
C THR A 323 9.06 13.47 2.68
N TYR A 324 10.21 13.35 2.00
CA TYR A 324 10.41 12.32 0.99
C TYR A 324 10.21 10.92 1.58
N PRO A 325 9.67 9.97 0.80
CA PRO A 325 9.69 8.57 1.20
C PRO A 325 11.10 8.06 1.51
N VAL A 326 11.21 7.13 2.46
CA VAL A 326 12.49 6.47 2.80
C VAL A 326 12.97 5.59 1.65
N THR A 327 12.04 5.00 0.91
CA THR A 327 12.30 4.19 -0.29
C THR A 327 11.74 4.89 -1.51
N ARG A 328 12.58 5.14 -2.51
CA ARG A 328 12.24 5.84 -3.77
C ARG A 328 13.20 5.41 -4.88
N ASN A 329 12.85 5.65 -6.14
CA ASN A 329 13.70 5.28 -7.27
C ASN A 329 15.07 5.98 -7.14
N SER A 330 16.15 5.20 -7.09
CA SER A 330 17.53 5.69 -6.98
C SER A 330 18.08 6.33 -8.25
N GLU A 331 17.44 6.10 -9.40
CA GLU A 331 17.83 6.68 -10.70
C GLU A 331 17.40 8.14 -10.83
N VAL A 332 16.39 8.56 -10.08
CA VAL A 332 15.98 9.96 -10.03
C VAL A 332 16.91 10.73 -9.09
N LYS A 333 17.47 11.84 -9.59
CA LYS A 333 18.37 12.73 -8.84
C LYS A 333 17.62 13.62 -7.83
N TRP A 334 16.91 13.02 -6.88
CA TRP A 334 16.08 13.76 -5.93
C TRP A 334 16.84 14.92 -5.22
N PRO A 335 16.25 16.12 -5.12
CA PRO A 335 16.88 17.27 -4.46
C PRO A 335 17.18 17.09 -2.96
N GLY A 336 16.30 16.37 -2.24
CA GLY A 336 16.47 16.08 -0.81
C GLY A 336 16.94 14.66 -0.53
N ILE A 337 17.11 14.30 0.75
CA ILE A 337 17.50 12.96 1.20
C ILE A 337 16.27 12.07 1.47
N PRO A 338 16.39 10.72 1.41
CA PRO A 338 15.29 9.82 1.77
C PRO A 338 14.86 10.03 3.23
N GLY A 339 13.54 10.12 3.48
CA GLY A 339 12.98 10.44 4.81
C GLY A 339 13.21 11.89 5.28
N GLY A 340 13.91 12.71 4.49
CA GLY A 340 14.16 14.11 4.81
C GLY A 340 13.02 15.03 4.38
N PRO A 341 12.98 16.27 4.89
CA PRO A 341 11.95 17.24 4.53
C PRO A 341 12.06 17.67 3.06
N ILE A 342 10.91 17.84 2.41
CA ILE A 342 10.79 18.39 1.05
C ILE A 342 10.76 19.91 1.17
N ARG A 343 11.72 20.60 0.57
CA ARG A 343 11.89 22.07 0.68
C ARG A 343 11.17 22.79 -0.44
N LEU A 344 10.83 24.06 -0.21
CA LEU A 344 10.09 24.90 -1.17
C LEU A 344 10.74 25.07 -2.55
N GLY A 345 12.05 24.85 -2.67
CA GLY A 345 12.77 24.91 -3.96
C GLY A 345 12.94 23.56 -4.63
N ASP A 346 12.57 22.46 -3.98
CA ASP A 346 12.88 21.12 -4.47
C ASP A 346 12.11 20.79 -5.76
N ASP A 347 10.86 21.23 -5.90
CA ASP A 347 10.09 21.01 -7.13
C ASP A 347 10.73 21.68 -8.35
N LEU A 348 11.23 22.91 -8.19
CA LEU A 348 11.93 23.62 -9.26
C LEU A 348 13.27 22.95 -9.59
N LEU A 349 14.03 22.52 -8.57
CA LEU A 349 15.29 21.81 -8.79
C LEU A 349 15.06 20.48 -9.52
N LEU A 350 14.04 19.73 -9.13
CA LEU A 350 13.65 18.49 -9.77
C LEU A 350 13.26 18.74 -11.23
N LEU A 351 12.42 19.74 -11.49
CA LEU A 351 12.06 20.19 -12.84
C LEU A 351 13.29 20.48 -13.70
N GLU A 352 14.21 21.31 -13.22
CA GLU A 352 15.40 21.69 -13.99
C GLU A 352 16.28 20.49 -14.34
N GLN A 353 16.41 19.53 -13.42
CA GLN A 353 17.21 18.33 -13.64
C GLN A 353 16.64 17.46 -14.76
N TRP A 354 15.37 17.05 -14.66
CA TRP A 354 14.79 16.16 -15.66
C TRP A 354 14.49 16.89 -16.98
N TRP A 355 14.24 18.21 -16.93
CA TRP A 355 14.08 19.00 -18.15
C TRP A 355 15.38 19.14 -18.93
N THR A 356 16.52 19.26 -18.24
CA THR A 356 17.84 19.28 -18.90
C THR A 356 18.11 17.96 -19.60
N ASP A 357 17.91 16.84 -18.91
CA ASP A 357 18.04 15.49 -19.47
C ASP A 357 17.08 15.27 -20.65
N PHE A 358 15.87 15.87 -20.60
CA PHE A 358 14.94 15.87 -21.72
C PHE A 358 15.45 16.69 -22.91
N SER A 359 15.94 17.91 -22.68
CA SER A 359 16.41 18.80 -23.74
C SER A 359 17.62 18.24 -24.51
N THR A 360 18.49 17.49 -23.83
CA THR A 360 19.63 16.82 -24.45
C THR A 360 19.18 15.65 -25.34
N LEU A 361 18.16 14.89 -24.94
CA LEU A 361 17.55 13.83 -25.76
C LEU A 361 16.81 14.39 -26.99
N SER A 362 16.19 15.57 -26.88
CA SER A 362 15.49 16.21 -28.00
C SER A 362 16.40 16.75 -29.11
N ASN A 363 17.72 16.77 -28.89
CA ASN A 363 18.72 17.09 -29.92
C ASN A 363 19.14 15.86 -30.74
N LEU A 364 18.60 14.67 -30.44
CA LEU A 364 18.84 13.48 -31.25
C LEU A 364 18.11 13.60 -32.60
N PRO A 365 18.73 13.19 -33.73
CA PRO A 365 18.08 13.21 -35.03
C PRO A 365 16.75 12.45 -35.01
N SER A 366 15.76 12.96 -35.74
CA SER A 366 14.44 12.32 -35.96
C SER A 366 14.51 10.93 -36.60
N ASP A 367 15.69 10.54 -37.09
CA ASP A 367 15.93 9.35 -37.88
C ASP A 367 16.31 8.13 -37.00
N LEU A 368 16.09 8.21 -35.69
CA LEU A 368 16.27 7.08 -34.77
C LEU A 368 15.31 5.94 -35.17
N PRO A 369 15.83 4.72 -35.40
CA PRO A 369 15.00 3.60 -35.82
C PRO A 369 13.92 3.31 -34.77
N SER A 370 12.68 3.15 -35.22
CA SER A 370 11.55 2.75 -34.40
C SER A 370 11.82 1.36 -33.82
N GLY A 371 12.28 1.29 -32.57
CA GLY A 371 12.61 0.03 -31.90
C GLY A 371 13.71 0.10 -30.83
N LEU A 372 14.19 1.28 -30.44
CA LEU A 372 15.13 1.37 -29.32
C LEU A 372 14.45 0.94 -28.00
N PRO A 373 15.05 0.01 -27.24
CA PRO A 373 14.54 -0.37 -25.93
C PRO A 373 14.61 0.82 -24.97
N PHE A 374 13.59 0.92 -24.11
CA PHE A 374 13.25 2.08 -23.27
C PHE A 374 14.24 2.39 -22.14
N ASP A 375 15.39 1.74 -22.12
CA ASP A 375 16.47 1.92 -21.14
C ASP A 375 17.74 2.35 -21.87
N LEU A 376 17.94 3.65 -22.05
CA LEU A 376 19.24 4.19 -22.45
C LEU A 376 20.08 4.40 -21.18
N PRO A 377 21.20 3.66 -20.99
CA PRO A 377 22.14 3.95 -19.92
C PRO A 377 22.78 5.32 -20.10
N SER A 378 23.13 5.99 -19.00
CA SER A 378 23.79 7.31 -18.99
C SER A 378 25.15 7.36 -19.69
N ASP A 379 25.71 6.21 -20.06
CA ASP A 379 27.00 6.09 -20.73
C ASP A 379 26.80 5.51 -22.14
N LEU A 380 26.57 6.38 -23.12
CA LEU A 380 26.71 6.02 -24.53
C LEU A 380 28.21 5.94 -24.87
N PRO A 381 28.76 4.77 -25.28
CA PRO A 381 30.16 4.66 -25.68
C PRO A 381 30.46 5.54 -26.91
N SER A 382 31.70 5.98 -27.06
CA SER A 382 32.20 6.78 -28.20
C SER A 382 32.14 6.09 -29.57
N ASP A 383 31.66 4.85 -29.63
CA ASP A 383 31.98 3.90 -30.69
C ASP A 383 30.79 3.65 -31.63
N TRP A 384 29.72 4.43 -31.49
CA TRP A 384 28.47 4.29 -32.25
C TRP A 384 28.57 4.56 -33.76
N GLN A 385 29.77 4.86 -34.28
CA GLN A 385 30.03 4.86 -35.72
C GLN A 385 30.01 3.45 -36.35
N ALA A 386 30.06 2.37 -35.56
CA ALA A 386 30.11 1.00 -36.07
C ALA A 386 28.74 0.38 -36.42
N PHE A 387 27.62 1.02 -36.08
CA PHE A 387 26.26 0.51 -36.32
C PHE A 387 25.50 1.19 -37.46
N LEU A 388 26.15 2.11 -38.19
CA LEU A 388 25.60 2.62 -39.45
C LEU A 388 25.81 1.57 -40.56
N PRO A 389 24.76 1.14 -41.29
CA PRO A 389 24.97 0.36 -42.51
C PRO A 389 25.78 1.20 -43.49
N SER A 390 26.84 0.62 -44.06
CA SER A 390 27.63 1.27 -45.10
C SER A 390 26.85 1.33 -46.41
N ALA A 391 26.54 2.56 -46.82
CA ALA A 391 26.03 3.05 -48.12
C ALA A 391 24.69 2.49 -48.63
#